data_AF-A0A495SC87-F1
#
_entry.id   AF-A0A495SC87-F1
#
_cell.length_a   1.000
_cell.length_b   1.000
_cell.length_c   1.000
_cell.angle_alpha   90.00
_cell.angle_beta   90.00
_cell.angle_gamma   90.00
#
_symmetry.space_group_name_H-M   'P 1'
#
loop_
_entity.id
_entity.type
_entity.pdbx_description
1 polymer ?
#
loop_
_entity_poly.entity_id
_entity_poly.type
_entity_poly.pdbx_seq_one_letter_code
_entity_poly.pdbx_strand_id
1 'polypeptide(L)'
;MNIFKFIIISIFLLILFSCNKEHINNANKQKGGDPVNSGNNRFVPNDSINTFLKNALQKGDTIAYAKAYHYFAIYHYKKEFLYYSITMANQHNYGQAYFDTYYFLKFLNHDNGLNTNSNLIDYYLLKAYELKNIDAKEIVKDNYLDKGLEVPKSSSILTK
;
A
#
# COMPACT_ATOMS: atom_id res chain seq x y z
N MET A 1 36.30 -1.97 -34.62
CA MET A 1 35.29 -2.58 -33.73
C MET A 1 34.61 -1.56 -32.79
N ASN A 2 34.54 -0.27 -33.17
CA ASN A 2 34.00 0.78 -32.28
C ASN A 2 32.75 1.47 -32.87
N ILE A 3 32.57 1.44 -34.19
CA ILE A 3 31.43 2.08 -34.87
C ILE A 3 30.10 1.37 -34.52
N PHE A 4 30.08 0.04 -34.44
CA PHE A 4 28.88 -0.71 -34.05
C PHE A 4 28.43 -0.42 -32.60
N LYS A 5 29.36 -0.15 -31.68
CA LYS A 5 29.02 0.24 -30.30
C LYS A 5 28.39 1.63 -30.24
N PHE A 6 28.87 2.57 -31.05
CA PHE A 6 28.27 3.91 -31.14
C PHE A 6 26.86 3.88 -31.76
N ILE A 7 26.62 3.00 -32.74
CA ILE A 7 25.28 2.83 -33.33
C ILE A 7 24.29 2.24 -32.32
N ILE A 8 24.72 1.25 -31.52
CA ILE A 8 23.86 0.64 -30.50
C ILE A 8 23.51 1.63 -29.37
N ILE A 9 24.46 2.47 -28.96
CA ILE A 9 24.23 3.52 -27.94
C ILE A 9 23.28 4.60 -28.48
N SER A 10 23.40 4.98 -29.76
CA SER A 10 22.53 5.97 -30.40
C SER A 10 21.08 5.47 -30.54
N ILE A 11 20.88 4.19 -30.85
CA ILE A 11 19.54 3.57 -30.93
C ILE A 11 18.87 3.53 -29.55
N PHE A 12 19.61 3.32 -28.47
CA PHE A 12 19.06 3.26 -27.12
C PHE A 12 18.55 4.63 -26.61
N LEU A 13 19.15 5.73 -27.09
CA LEU A 13 18.75 7.11 -26.73
C LEU A 13 17.45 7.57 -27.43
N LEU A 14 17.12 7.02 -28.59
CA LEU A 14 15.89 7.36 -29.32
C LEU A 14 14.61 6.77 -28.68
N ILE A 15 14.75 5.74 -27.84
CA ILE A 15 13.61 5.07 -27.17
C ILE A 15 13.11 5.89 -25.96
N LEU A 16 13.93 6.81 -25.43
CA LEU A 16 13.58 7.62 -24.25
C LEU A 16 12.73 8.86 -24.56
N PHE A 17 12.45 9.16 -25.84
CA PHE A 17 11.65 10.32 -26.26
C PHE A 17 10.27 9.97 -26.84
N SER A 18 9.83 8.71 -26.77
CA SER A 18 8.42 8.37 -27.05
C SER A 18 7.53 8.70 -25.85
N CYS A 19 7.52 9.99 -25.49
CA CYS A 19 6.51 10.56 -24.63
C CYS A 19 5.29 10.77 -25.51
N ASN A 20 4.43 9.75 -25.60
CA ASN A 20 3.10 9.94 -26.16
C ASN A 20 2.35 10.86 -25.20
N LYS A 21 2.35 12.16 -25.48
CA LYS A 21 1.32 13.04 -24.95
C LYS A 21 0.03 12.53 -25.55
N GLU A 22 -0.70 11.71 -24.79
CA GLU A 22 -2.10 11.49 -25.07
C GLU A 22 -2.73 12.87 -25.20
N HIS A 23 -3.16 13.17 -26.42
CA HIS A 23 -4.13 14.21 -26.64
C HIS A 23 -5.31 13.88 -25.74
N ILE A 24 -5.49 14.68 -24.68
CA ILE A 24 -6.69 14.70 -23.87
C ILE A 24 -7.80 15.14 -24.82
N ASN A 25 -8.39 14.17 -25.51
CA ASN A 25 -9.64 14.34 -26.19
C ASN A 25 -10.67 14.56 -25.08
N ASN A 26 -11.14 15.79 -24.98
CA ASN A 26 -12.26 16.20 -24.14
C ASN A 26 -13.51 15.42 -24.58
N ALA A 27 -13.69 14.21 -24.05
CA ALA A 27 -14.91 13.44 -24.16
C ALA A 27 -15.36 13.06 -22.74
N ASN A 28 -16.37 13.79 -22.28
CA ASN A 28 -17.15 13.60 -21.05
C ASN A 28 -16.38 13.69 -19.73
N LYS A 29 -16.38 14.91 -19.18
CA LYS A 29 -16.42 15.11 -17.72
C LYS A 29 -17.62 14.33 -17.17
N GLN A 30 -17.43 13.07 -16.80
CA GLN A 30 -18.24 12.50 -15.74
C GLN A 30 -17.93 13.33 -14.49
N LYS A 31 -18.92 14.11 -14.06
CA LYS A 31 -18.89 14.82 -12.79
C LYS A 31 -18.90 13.77 -11.68
N GLY A 32 -17.74 13.20 -11.37
CA GLY A 32 -17.53 12.55 -10.08
C GLY A 32 -17.49 13.66 -9.05
N GLY A 33 -18.49 13.73 -8.19
CA GLY A 33 -18.49 14.66 -7.06
C GLY A 33 -17.23 14.45 -6.21
N ASP A 34 -16.77 15.52 -5.56
CA ASP A 34 -15.62 15.42 -4.66
C ASP A 34 -15.86 14.31 -3.63
N PRO A 35 -14.85 13.47 -3.30
CA PRO A 35 -14.99 12.35 -2.36
C PRO A 35 -15.27 12.78 -0.91
N VAL A 36 -15.50 14.06 -0.67
CA VAL A 36 -15.75 14.64 0.63
C VAL A 36 -17.15 15.23 0.61
N ASN A 37 -18.01 14.75 1.50
CA ASN A 37 -19.33 15.34 1.66
C ASN A 37 -19.19 16.72 2.35
N SER A 38 -19.49 17.79 1.60
CA SER A 38 -19.43 19.18 2.05
C SER A 38 -20.30 19.47 3.28
N GLY A 39 -21.28 18.63 3.60
CA GLY A 39 -22.16 18.82 4.76
C GLY A 39 -21.62 18.27 6.08
N ASN A 40 -20.63 17.36 6.07
CA ASN A 40 -20.13 16.75 7.30
C ASN A 40 -18.64 16.35 7.30
N ASN A 41 -17.85 16.75 6.29
CA ASN A 41 -16.46 16.33 6.13
C ASN A 41 -16.27 14.81 6.34
N ARG A 42 -17.17 14.00 5.77
CA ARG A 42 -16.99 12.55 5.70
C ARG A 42 -16.47 12.17 4.33
N PHE A 43 -15.48 11.28 4.30
CA PHE A 43 -15.06 10.62 3.08
C PHE A 43 -16.15 9.70 2.55
N VAL A 44 -16.53 9.91 1.30
CA VAL A 44 -17.45 9.07 0.56
C VAL A 44 -16.72 8.66 -0.72
N PRO A 45 -16.25 7.40 -0.81
CA PRO A 45 -15.65 6.88 -2.03
C PRO A 45 -16.58 7.07 -3.23
N ASN A 46 -16.08 7.73 -4.28
CA ASN A 46 -16.78 7.80 -5.57
C ASN A 46 -16.68 6.46 -6.33
N ASP A 47 -17.35 6.36 -7.48
CA ASP A 47 -17.42 5.13 -8.27
C ASP A 47 -16.05 4.56 -8.68
N SER A 48 -15.08 5.43 -8.97
CA SER A 48 -13.71 5.02 -9.29
C SER A 48 -13.03 4.39 -8.08
N ILE A 49 -13.12 5.01 -6.92
CA ILE A 49 -12.55 4.48 -5.67
C ILE A 49 -13.23 3.16 -5.30
N ASN A 50 -14.56 3.09 -5.40
CA ASN A 50 -15.33 1.86 -5.17
C ASN A 50 -14.91 0.73 -6.12
N THR A 51 -14.61 1.04 -7.38
CA THR A 51 -14.12 0.06 -8.35
C THR A 51 -12.73 -0.48 -7.95
N PHE A 52 -11.83 0.39 -7.50
CA PHE A 52 -10.52 -0.03 -7.00
C PHE A 52 -10.63 -0.91 -5.76
N LEU A 53 -11.45 -0.50 -4.79
CA LEU A 53 -11.73 -1.28 -3.59
C LEU A 53 -12.31 -2.65 -3.93
N LYS A 54 -13.29 -2.72 -4.83
CA LYS A 54 -13.89 -3.98 -5.28
C LYS A 54 -12.86 -4.91 -5.92
N ASN A 55 -12.04 -4.40 -6.84
CA ASN A 55 -11.01 -5.21 -7.50
C ASN A 55 -9.95 -5.70 -6.51
N ALA A 56 -9.53 -4.85 -5.57
CA ALA A 56 -8.61 -5.26 -4.51
C ALA A 56 -9.23 -6.41 -3.70
N LEU A 57 -10.42 -6.21 -3.13
CA LEU A 57 -11.02 -7.20 -2.22
C LEU A 57 -11.41 -8.51 -2.91
N GLN A 58 -11.92 -8.47 -4.14
CA GLN A 58 -12.41 -9.66 -4.82
C GLN A 58 -11.32 -10.43 -5.55
N LYS A 59 -10.30 -9.73 -6.06
CA LYS A 59 -9.29 -10.33 -6.97
C LYS A 59 -7.88 -10.28 -6.42
N GLY A 60 -7.65 -9.66 -5.27
CA GLY A 60 -6.31 -9.42 -4.75
C GLY A 60 -5.51 -8.44 -5.61
N ASP A 61 -6.18 -7.55 -6.36
CA ASP A 61 -5.50 -6.59 -7.24
C ASP A 61 -4.72 -5.55 -6.42
N THR A 62 -3.40 -5.72 -6.37
CA THR A 62 -2.48 -4.89 -5.58
C THR A 62 -2.32 -3.49 -6.15
N ILE A 63 -2.50 -3.29 -7.46
CA ILE A 63 -2.46 -1.98 -8.10
C ILE A 63 -3.75 -1.22 -7.73
N ALA A 64 -4.90 -1.88 -7.79
CA ALA A 64 -6.17 -1.31 -7.35
C ALA A 64 -6.12 -0.95 -5.86
N TYR A 65 -5.55 -1.82 -5.01
CA TYR A 65 -5.33 -1.53 -3.60
C TYR A 65 -4.51 -0.26 -3.40
N ALA A 66 -3.36 -0.14 -4.06
CA ALA A 66 -2.48 1.02 -3.94
C ALA A 66 -3.16 2.32 -4.40
N LYS A 67 -3.92 2.26 -5.50
CA LYS A 67 -4.73 3.40 -5.98
C LYS A 67 -5.80 3.80 -4.98
N ALA A 68 -6.54 2.84 -4.42
CA ALA A 68 -7.53 3.13 -3.40
C ALA A 68 -6.88 3.78 -2.16
N TYR A 69 -5.81 3.19 -1.64
CA TYR A 69 -5.07 3.73 -0.50
C TYR A 69 -4.61 5.17 -0.72
N HIS A 70 -4.11 5.49 -1.92
CA HIS A 70 -3.69 6.84 -2.29
C HIS A 70 -4.81 7.89 -2.13
N TYR A 71 -6.05 7.55 -2.49
CA TYR A 71 -7.18 8.47 -2.28
C TYR A 71 -7.46 8.68 -0.79
N PHE A 72 -7.55 7.62 0.01
CA PHE A 72 -7.75 7.76 1.45
C PHE A 72 -6.61 8.56 2.10
N ALA A 73 -5.39 8.43 1.58
CA ALA A 73 -4.24 9.23 1.99
C ALA A 73 -4.37 10.72 1.68
N ILE A 74 -4.74 11.08 0.45
CA ILE A 74 -4.93 12.48 0.01
C ILE A 74 -6.01 13.16 0.84
N TYR A 75 -7.10 12.46 1.13
CA TYR A 75 -8.23 13.04 1.85
C TYR A 75 -8.07 12.95 3.38
N HIS A 76 -6.94 12.46 3.90
CA HIS A 76 -6.66 12.32 5.34
C HIS A 76 -7.51 11.28 6.10
N TYR A 77 -8.07 10.29 5.40
CA TYR A 77 -8.86 9.19 5.99
C TYR A 77 -8.09 7.85 5.98
N LYS A 78 -6.77 7.90 6.24
CA LYS A 78 -5.94 6.69 6.21
C LYS A 78 -6.39 5.64 7.23
N LYS A 79 -6.89 6.05 8.41
CA LYS A 79 -7.29 5.15 9.50
C LYS A 79 -8.49 4.29 9.10
N GLU A 80 -9.39 4.84 8.30
CA GLU A 80 -10.58 4.21 7.76
C GLU A 80 -10.24 3.12 6.74
N PHE A 81 -8.98 3.07 6.28
CA PHE A 81 -8.51 2.06 5.34
C PHE A 81 -8.17 0.71 5.98
N LEU A 82 -8.17 0.62 7.31
CA LEU A 82 -7.77 -0.58 8.07
C LEU A 82 -8.53 -1.85 7.65
N TYR A 83 -9.84 -1.75 7.36
CA TYR A 83 -10.62 -2.90 6.92
C TYR A 83 -10.06 -3.51 5.62
N TYR A 84 -9.68 -2.65 4.67
CA TYR A 84 -9.17 -3.08 3.38
C TYR A 84 -7.77 -3.67 3.49
N SER A 85 -6.91 -3.10 4.34
CA SER A 85 -5.57 -3.63 4.59
C SER A 85 -5.62 -5.00 5.27
N ILE A 86 -6.46 -5.18 6.30
CA ILE A 86 -6.66 -6.48 6.97
C ILE A 86 -7.12 -7.53 5.97
N THR A 87 -8.10 -7.17 5.12
CA THR A 87 -8.66 -8.10 4.15
C THR A 87 -7.61 -8.53 3.12
N MET A 88 -6.86 -7.58 2.57
CA MET A 88 -5.80 -7.87 1.59
C MET A 88 -4.62 -8.63 2.21
N ALA A 89 -4.26 -8.34 3.45
CA ALA A 89 -3.24 -9.08 4.18
C ALA A 89 -3.66 -10.55 4.33
N ASN A 90 -4.84 -10.78 4.90
CA ASN A 90 -5.23 -12.12 5.33
C ASN A 90 -5.80 -13.00 4.21
N GLN A 91 -6.57 -12.43 3.27
CA GLN A 91 -7.21 -13.21 2.20
C GLN A 91 -6.32 -13.36 0.96
N HIS A 92 -5.50 -12.35 0.68
CA HIS A 92 -4.68 -12.30 -0.54
C HIS A 92 -3.17 -12.41 -0.28
N ASN A 93 -2.78 -12.58 1.00
CA ASN A 93 -1.39 -12.73 1.44
C ASN A 93 -0.47 -11.61 0.91
N TYR A 94 -0.98 -10.37 0.87
CA TYR A 94 -0.26 -9.26 0.26
C TYR A 94 0.65 -8.54 1.28
N GLY A 95 1.97 -8.58 1.04
CA GLY A 95 2.99 -8.06 1.97
C GLY A 95 2.84 -6.58 2.34
N GLN A 96 2.47 -5.70 1.39
CA GLN A 96 2.21 -4.29 1.71
C GLN A 96 1.00 -4.14 2.64
N ALA A 97 -0.07 -4.91 2.39
CA ALA A 97 -1.26 -4.84 3.22
C ALA A 97 -1.02 -5.35 4.65
N TYR A 98 -0.13 -6.34 4.84
CA TYR A 98 0.36 -6.71 6.17
C TYR A 98 1.05 -5.52 6.87
N PHE A 99 1.94 -4.82 6.17
CA PHE A 99 2.63 -3.65 6.72
C PHE A 99 1.67 -2.50 7.05
N ASP A 100 0.77 -2.15 6.13
CA ASP A 100 -0.22 -1.09 6.33
C ASP A 100 -1.11 -1.41 7.54
N THR A 101 -1.50 -2.67 7.71
CA THR A 101 -2.27 -3.13 8.88
C THR A 101 -1.49 -2.95 10.18
N TYR A 102 -0.21 -3.36 10.22
CA TYR A 102 0.67 -3.08 11.36
C TYR A 102 0.70 -1.58 11.68
N TYR A 103 0.91 -0.74 10.67
CA TYR A 103 1.00 0.70 10.84
C TYR A 103 -0.28 1.29 11.44
N PHE A 104 -1.45 0.92 10.90
CA PHE A 104 -2.73 1.41 11.40
C PHE A 104 -3.06 0.91 12.81
N LEU A 105 -2.81 -0.37 13.12
CA LEU A 105 -3.07 -0.90 14.45
C LEU A 105 -2.15 -0.26 15.50
N LYS A 106 -0.87 -0.08 15.18
CA LYS A 106 0.08 0.62 16.07
C LYS A 106 -0.35 2.06 16.32
N PHE A 107 -0.74 2.75 15.25
CA PHE A 107 -1.23 4.11 15.33
C PHE A 107 -2.49 4.22 16.21
N LEU A 108 -3.48 3.34 16.01
CA LEU A 108 -4.72 3.32 16.80
C LEU A 108 -4.49 2.95 18.28
N ASN A 109 -3.52 2.06 18.55
CA ASN A 109 -3.11 1.70 19.91
C ASN A 109 -2.51 2.89 20.66
N HIS A 110 -1.68 3.70 19.98
CA HIS A 110 -1.08 4.90 20.56
C HIS A 110 -2.10 6.05 20.75
N ASP A 111 -2.92 6.35 19.74
CA ASP A 111 -3.79 7.53 19.73
C ASP A 111 -5.05 7.37 20.59
N ASN A 112 -5.66 6.19 20.57
CA ASN A 112 -7.02 6.00 21.11
C ASN A 112 -7.04 5.21 22.42
N GLY A 113 -5.88 4.83 22.97
CA GLY A 113 -5.79 3.94 24.14
C GLY A 113 -6.46 2.58 23.90
N LEU A 114 -6.70 2.21 22.64
CA LEU A 114 -7.20 0.90 22.27
C LEU A 114 -6.10 -0.08 22.64
N ASN A 115 -6.25 -0.79 23.77
CA ASN A 115 -5.34 -1.83 24.25
C ASN A 115 -5.36 -3.03 23.28
N THR A 116 -4.86 -2.79 22.08
CA THR A 116 -4.86 -3.72 20.97
C THR A 116 -3.73 -4.69 21.28
N ASN A 117 -4.02 -5.99 21.23
CA ASN A 117 -3.07 -7.02 21.58
C ASN A 117 -1.74 -6.79 20.82
N SER A 118 -0.66 -6.48 21.56
CA SER A 118 0.67 -6.22 20.98
C SER A 118 1.14 -7.38 20.10
N ASN A 119 0.76 -8.61 20.46
CA ASN A 119 1.07 -9.81 19.68
C ASN A 119 0.43 -9.76 18.29
N LEU A 120 -0.78 -9.20 18.16
CA LEU A 120 -1.43 -9.05 16.85
C LEU A 120 -0.70 -8.01 15.99
N ILE A 121 -0.28 -6.90 16.58
CA ILE A 121 0.47 -5.84 15.88
C ILE A 121 1.81 -6.40 15.37
N ASP A 122 2.54 -7.08 16.25
CA ASP A 122 3.83 -7.70 15.92
C ASP A 122 3.67 -8.82 14.88
N TYR A 123 2.58 -9.58 14.94
CA TYR A 123 2.26 -10.57 13.90
C TYR A 123 2.22 -9.94 12.51
N TYR A 124 1.48 -8.83 12.33
CA TYR A 124 1.37 -8.17 11.02
C TYR A 124 2.72 -7.63 10.54
N LEU A 125 3.55 -7.07 11.43
CA LEU A 125 4.90 -6.60 11.08
C LEU A 125 5.79 -7.75 10.60
N LEU A 126 5.88 -8.82 11.39
CA LEU A 126 6.73 -9.96 11.09
C LEU A 126 6.26 -10.69 9.84
N LYS A 127 4.95 -10.78 9.61
CA LYS A 127 4.41 -11.39 8.39
C LYS A 127 4.74 -10.55 7.15
N ALA A 128 4.67 -9.22 7.24
CA ALA A 128 5.12 -8.33 6.17
C ALA A 128 6.63 -8.51 5.88
N TYR A 129 7.45 -8.64 6.92
CA TYR A 129 8.87 -8.91 6.81
C TYR A 129 9.18 -10.24 6.12
N GLU A 130 8.49 -11.32 6.52
CA GLU A 130 8.58 -12.65 5.89
C GLU A 130 8.22 -12.60 4.39
N LEU A 131 7.30 -11.72 4.01
CA LEU A 131 6.90 -11.45 2.62
C LEU A 131 7.80 -10.42 1.91
N LYS A 132 8.95 -10.10 2.50
CA LYS A 132 9.99 -9.22 1.94
C LYS A 132 9.55 -7.76 1.74
N ASN A 133 8.50 -7.30 2.41
CA ASN A 133 8.09 -5.89 2.38
C ASN A 133 9.26 -4.98 2.85
N ILE A 134 9.50 -3.89 2.13
CA ILE A 134 10.69 -3.05 2.33
C ILE A 134 10.57 -2.26 3.64
N ASP A 135 9.42 -1.65 3.89
CA ASP A 135 9.18 -0.85 5.09
C ASP A 135 9.25 -1.73 6.35
N ALA A 136 8.70 -2.94 6.29
CA ALA A 136 8.79 -3.91 7.38
C ALA A 136 10.23 -4.36 7.64
N LYS A 137 11.07 -4.49 6.60
CA LYS A 137 12.50 -4.85 6.76
C LYS A 137 13.26 -3.79 7.53
N GLU A 138 13.01 -2.52 7.27
CA GLU A 138 13.66 -1.42 7.99
C GLU A 138 13.31 -1.49 9.48
N ILE A 139 12.03 -1.60 9.81
CA ILE A 139 11.58 -1.67 11.22
C ILE A 139 12.11 -2.93 11.93
N VAL A 140 12.10 -4.09 11.26
CA VAL A 140 12.62 -5.34 11.85
C VAL A 140 14.14 -5.28 12.02
N LYS A 141 14.85 -4.67 11.08
CA LYS A 141 16.29 -4.47 11.18
C LYS A 141 16.62 -3.66 12.44
N ASP A 142 15.97 -2.53 12.64
CA ASP A 142 16.23 -1.65 13.78
C ASP A 142 15.82 -2.29 15.12
N ASN A 143 14.73 -3.06 15.13
CA ASN A 143 14.21 -3.66 16.35
C ASN A 143 14.96 -4.93 16.78
N TYR A 144 15.52 -5.69 15.84
CA TYR A 144 16.13 -6.99 16.09
C TYR A 144 17.58 -7.09 15.56
N LEU A 145 17.78 -6.95 14.26
CA LEU A 145 19.05 -7.31 13.60
C LEU A 145 20.21 -6.42 14.03
N ASP A 146 20.00 -5.10 14.10
CA ASP A 146 21.03 -4.15 14.54
C ASP A 146 21.41 -4.33 16.01
N LYS A 147 20.59 -5.05 16.77
CA LYS A 147 20.82 -5.41 18.18
C LYS A 147 21.40 -6.83 18.33
N GLY A 148 21.69 -7.52 17.23
CA GLY A 148 22.15 -8.91 17.24
C GLY A 148 21.11 -9.93 17.70
N LEU A 149 19.81 -9.59 17.64
CA LEU A 149 18.71 -10.46 18.04
C LEU A 149 18.21 -11.30 16.86
N GLU A 150 17.74 -12.51 17.15
CA GLU A 150 17.03 -13.33 16.17
C GLU A 150 15.63 -12.76 15.93
N VAL A 151 15.19 -12.77 14.67
CA VAL A 151 13.85 -12.33 14.28
C VAL A 151 12.87 -13.49 14.49
N PRO A 152 11.86 -13.37 15.38
CA PRO A 152 10.87 -14.41 15.58
C PRO A 152 10.01 -14.61 14.34
N LYS A 153 9.46 -15.82 14.16
CA LYS A 153 8.47 -16.09 13.11
C LYS A 153 7.13 -15.47 13.46
N SER A 154 6.42 -14.95 12.47
CA SER A 154 5.07 -14.38 12.65
C SER A 154 4.12 -15.38 13.33
N SER A 155 4.17 -16.65 12.94
CA SER A 155 3.34 -17.73 13.50
C SER A 155 3.61 -18.02 14.98
N SER A 156 4.79 -17.68 15.52
CA SER A 156 5.15 -17.93 16.92
C SER A 156 4.59 -16.89 17.89
N ILE A 157 4.04 -15.79 17.37
CA ILE A 157 3.57 -14.66 18.18
C ILE A 157 2.12 -14.84 18.63
N LEU A 158 1.27 -15.45 17.80
CA LEU A 158 -0.16 -15.63 18.10
C LEU A 158 -0.46 -16.81 19.03
N THR A 159 0.53 -17.64 19.35
CA THR A 159 0.39 -18.85 20.17
C THR A 159 0.82 -18.67 21.64
N LYS A 160 1.20 -17.45 22.04
CA LYS A 160 1.57 -17.09 23.41
C LYS A 160 0.40 -16.64 24.24
#